data_AF-A0A2W7L348-F1
#
_entry.id   AF-A0A2W7L348-F1
#
_cell.length_a   1.000
_cell.length_b   1.000
_cell.length_c   1.000
_cell.angle_alpha   90.00
_cell.angle_beta   90.00
_cell.angle_gamma   90.00
#
_symmetry.space_group_name_H-M   'P 1'
#
loop_
_entity.id
_entity.type
_entity.pdbx_description
1 polymer ?
#
loop_
_entity_poly.entity_id
_entity_poly.type
_entity_poly.pdbx_seq_one_letter_code
_entity_poly.pdbx_strand_id
1 'polypeptide(L)'
;MIEDSPILRSAESDIAGAEKQYEAAKSTFYPRFDAETGRAADNNLDGAIGHSNEWQAMLRMNFNLYAGGSNKAGLESKSYLANQASDIRNNALRQLNEELGLAWNALENANAQVPIAQQYVDHGNRVRSAYQQQFGLGERTLLDSENETFTAQRRLVEVKNIQMFTQYRIKATIGQLLKSQGVVAPLAPLCRTT
;
A
#
# COMPACT_ATOMS: atom_id res chain seq x y z
N MET A 1 4.30 14.25 3.42
CA MET A 1 5.21 13.06 3.46
C MET A 1 4.45 11.76 3.57
N ILE A 2 3.34 11.71 4.33
CA ILE A 2 2.48 10.52 4.49
C ILE A 2 1.41 10.38 3.39
N GLU A 3 1.01 11.49 2.78
CA GLU A 3 -0.01 11.55 1.71
C GLU A 3 0.37 10.78 0.44
N ASP A 4 1.67 10.60 0.17
CA ASP A 4 2.16 9.85 -0.99
C ASP A 4 2.23 8.33 -0.75
N SER A 5 1.89 7.85 0.46
CA SER A 5 1.93 6.42 0.75
C SER A 5 0.93 5.66 -0.13
N PRO A 6 1.36 4.61 -0.86
CA PRO A 6 0.48 3.81 -1.72
C PRO A 6 -0.72 3.22 -0.98
N ILE A 7 -0.50 2.83 0.29
CA ILE A 7 -1.53 2.24 1.16
C ILE A 7 -2.63 3.27 1.44
N LEU A 8 -2.26 4.52 1.74
CA LEU A 8 -3.23 5.58 2.01
C LEU A 8 -4.02 5.96 0.77
N ARG A 9 -3.37 6.04 -0.40
CA ARG A 9 -4.03 6.32 -1.68
C ARG A 9 -5.01 5.22 -2.09
N SER A 10 -4.68 3.95 -1.81
CA SER A 10 -5.62 2.84 -2.02
C SER A 10 -6.84 3.01 -1.13
N ALA A 11 -6.64 3.24 0.17
CA ALA A 11 -7.74 3.42 1.13
C ALA A 11 -8.62 4.64 0.80
N GLU A 12 -8.04 5.73 0.29
CA GLU A 12 -8.81 6.89 -0.20
C GLU A 12 -9.64 6.56 -1.44
N SER A 13 -9.10 5.75 -2.35
CA SER A 13 -9.84 5.26 -3.52
C SER A 13 -11.00 4.35 -3.10
N ASP A 14 -10.81 3.53 -2.05
CA ASP A 14 -11.85 2.67 -1.49
C ASP A 14 -12.97 3.49 -0.83
N ILE A 15 -12.64 4.57 -0.11
CA ILE A 15 -13.64 5.52 0.43
C ILE A 15 -14.43 6.16 -0.69
N ALA A 16 -13.76 6.70 -1.72
CA ALA A 16 -14.44 7.29 -2.87
C ALA A 16 -15.37 6.27 -3.55
N GLY A 17 -14.94 5.00 -3.67
CA GLY A 17 -15.78 3.91 -4.15
C GLY A 17 -17.01 3.66 -3.26
N ALA A 18 -16.83 3.61 -1.95
CA ALA A 18 -17.91 3.41 -0.99
C ALA A 18 -18.92 4.57 -1.00
N GLU A 19 -18.45 5.82 -1.08
CA GLU A 19 -19.30 7.01 -1.23
C GLU A 19 -20.12 6.96 -2.52
N LYS A 20 -19.51 6.59 -3.66
CA LYS A 20 -20.24 6.44 -4.92
C LYS A 20 -21.28 5.33 -4.85
N GLN A 21 -21.02 4.24 -4.13
CA GLN A 21 -22.03 3.21 -3.89
C GLN A 21 -23.18 3.71 -3.01
N TYR A 22 -22.91 4.57 -2.03
CA TYR A 22 -23.94 5.21 -1.22
C TYR A 22 -24.81 6.16 -2.05
N GLU A 23 -24.20 6.99 -2.90
CA GLU A 23 -24.94 7.84 -3.84
C GLU A 23 -25.77 7.02 -4.85
N ALA A 24 -25.21 5.93 -5.36
CA ALA A 24 -25.95 5.01 -6.23
C ALA A 24 -27.14 4.36 -5.50
N ALA A 25 -27.01 4.04 -4.20
CA ALA A 25 -28.13 3.52 -3.43
C ALA A 25 -29.29 4.51 -3.31
N LYS A 26 -29.00 5.83 -3.27
CA LYS A 26 -30.04 6.88 -3.30
C LYS A 26 -30.85 6.88 -4.60
N SER A 27 -30.29 6.39 -5.72
CA SER A 27 -31.03 6.34 -6.99
C SER A 27 -32.27 5.45 -6.91
N THR A 28 -32.30 4.49 -5.97
CA THR A 28 -33.44 3.59 -5.72
C THR A 28 -34.71 4.34 -5.30
N PHE A 29 -34.58 5.59 -4.80
CA PHE A 29 -35.71 6.43 -4.42
C PHE A 29 -36.23 7.33 -5.54
N TYR A 30 -35.61 7.27 -6.72
CA TYR A 30 -36.01 8.05 -7.90
C TYR A 30 -36.53 7.12 -9.01
N PRO A 31 -37.38 7.61 -9.92
CA PRO A 31 -37.80 6.84 -11.09
C PRO A 31 -36.61 6.58 -12.01
N ARG A 32 -36.51 5.34 -12.49
CA ARG A 32 -35.53 4.92 -13.49
C ARG A 32 -36.16 4.94 -14.88
N PHE A 33 -35.46 5.51 -15.84
CA PHE A 33 -35.85 5.51 -17.24
C PHE A 33 -34.84 4.69 -18.03
N ASP A 34 -35.30 3.64 -18.68
CA ASP A 34 -34.51 2.78 -19.54
C ASP A 34 -35.03 2.92 -20.98
N ALA A 35 -34.14 3.19 -21.94
CA ALA A 35 -34.48 3.31 -23.35
C ALA A 35 -33.90 2.10 -24.09
N GLU A 36 -34.77 1.34 -24.74
CA GLU A 36 -34.44 0.11 -25.46
C GLU A 36 -34.77 0.33 -26.94
N THR A 37 -33.84 0.01 -27.83
CA THR A 37 -34.09 0.01 -29.29
C THR A 37 -33.66 -1.33 -29.86
N GLY A 38 -34.44 -1.85 -30.79
CA GLY A 38 -34.20 -3.14 -31.42
C GLY A 38 -34.52 -3.07 -32.90
N ARG A 39 -33.76 -3.84 -33.69
CA ARG A 39 -34.06 -4.07 -35.10
C ARG A 39 -34.15 -5.57 -35.31
N ALA A 40 -35.27 -6.03 -35.86
CA ALA A 40 -35.45 -7.41 -36.27
C ALA A 40 -35.48 -7.45 -37.80
N ALA A 41 -34.71 -8.36 -38.38
CA ALA A 41 -34.74 -8.63 -39.81
C ALA A 41 -34.90 -10.12 -39.99
N ASP A 42 -36.07 -10.53 -40.44
CA ASP A 42 -36.47 -11.93 -40.53
C ASP A 42 -36.96 -12.26 -41.94
N ASN A 43 -36.79 -13.52 -42.32
CA ASN A 43 -37.27 -14.06 -43.59
C ASN A 43 -38.30 -15.16 -43.31
N ASN A 44 -39.39 -15.16 -44.09
CA ASN A 44 -40.43 -16.19 -44.05
C ASN A 44 -41.18 -16.30 -42.70
N LEU A 45 -41.44 -15.17 -42.04
CA LEU A 45 -42.34 -15.15 -40.87
C LEU A 45 -43.79 -15.46 -41.31
N ASP A 46 -44.46 -16.36 -40.59
CA ASP A 46 -45.90 -16.67 -40.76
C ASP A 46 -46.33 -17.27 -42.13
N GLY A 47 -45.40 -17.95 -42.82
CA GLY A 47 -45.71 -18.67 -44.07
C GLY A 47 -45.81 -17.79 -45.33
N ALA A 48 -45.57 -16.48 -45.21
CA ALA A 48 -45.47 -15.55 -46.33
C ALA A 48 -44.00 -15.44 -46.82
N ILE A 49 -43.78 -15.64 -48.12
CA ILE A 49 -42.46 -15.46 -48.74
C ILE A 49 -42.17 -13.96 -48.83
N GLY A 50 -41.21 -13.47 -48.03
CA GLY A 50 -40.86 -12.04 -48.00
C GLY A 50 -39.79 -11.71 -46.95
N HIS A 51 -39.16 -10.55 -47.14
CA HIS A 51 -38.21 -9.96 -46.18
C HIS A 51 -38.98 -9.03 -45.23
N SER A 52 -38.94 -9.30 -43.94
CA SER A 52 -39.50 -8.43 -42.90
C SER A 52 -38.36 -7.69 -42.20
N ASN A 53 -38.49 -6.38 -42.07
CA ASN A 53 -37.53 -5.55 -41.36
C ASN A 53 -38.29 -4.60 -40.44
N GLU A 54 -38.21 -4.86 -39.14
CA GLU A 54 -38.97 -4.15 -38.11
C GLU A 54 -38.00 -3.40 -37.19
N TRP A 55 -38.38 -2.18 -36.82
CA TRP A 55 -37.60 -1.34 -35.91
C TRP A 55 -38.48 -0.93 -34.74
N GLN A 56 -38.00 -1.21 -33.53
CA GLN A 56 -38.71 -0.88 -32.29
C GLN A 56 -37.87 0.07 -31.43
N ALA A 57 -38.55 0.98 -30.77
CA ALA A 57 -38.00 1.82 -29.72
C ALA A 57 -38.99 1.85 -28.55
N MET A 58 -38.51 1.51 -27.36
CA MET A 58 -39.29 1.45 -26.12
C MET A 58 -38.63 2.34 -25.06
N LEU A 59 -39.43 3.12 -24.36
CA LEU A 59 -39.00 3.84 -23.16
C LEU A 59 -39.75 3.26 -21.97
N ARG A 60 -39.01 2.71 -21.00
CA ARG A 60 -39.56 2.07 -19.80
C ARG A 60 -39.27 2.95 -18.59
N MET A 61 -40.32 3.38 -17.91
CA MET A 61 -40.22 4.06 -16.62
C MET A 61 -40.55 3.07 -15.50
N ASN A 62 -39.60 2.87 -14.59
CA ASN A 62 -39.76 2.04 -13.40
C ASN A 62 -39.69 2.92 -12.15
N PHE A 63 -40.74 2.94 -11.33
CA PHE A 63 -40.75 3.67 -10.07
C PHE A 63 -41.25 2.78 -8.93
N ASN A 64 -40.44 2.66 -7.87
CA ASN A 64 -40.76 1.84 -6.72
C ASN A 64 -41.46 2.68 -5.64
N LEU A 65 -42.76 2.47 -5.47
CA LEU A 65 -43.58 3.21 -4.50
C LEU A 65 -43.40 2.73 -3.05
N TYR A 66 -43.18 1.42 -2.86
CA TYR A 66 -43.02 0.85 -1.53
C TYR A 66 -42.27 -0.49 -1.59
N ALA A 67 -41.16 -0.57 -0.86
CA ALA A 67 -40.28 -1.74 -0.80
C ALA A 67 -40.22 -2.40 0.57
N GLY A 68 -41.24 -2.21 1.43
CA GLY A 68 -41.25 -2.80 2.78
C GLY A 68 -40.08 -2.39 3.68
N GLY A 69 -39.50 -1.20 3.45
CA GLY A 69 -38.33 -0.71 4.19
C GLY A 69 -36.97 -1.22 3.69
N SER A 70 -36.93 -2.16 2.72
CA SER A 70 -35.68 -2.72 2.19
C SER A 70 -34.73 -1.65 1.63
N ASN A 71 -35.26 -0.69 0.85
CA ASN A 71 -34.47 0.41 0.29
C ASN A 71 -33.83 1.28 1.38
N LYS A 72 -34.54 1.52 2.49
CA LYS A 72 -34.03 2.30 3.62
C LYS A 72 -32.91 1.55 4.33
N ALA A 73 -33.12 0.26 4.64
CA ALA A 73 -32.10 -0.59 5.24
C ALA A 73 -30.86 -0.71 4.34
N GLY A 74 -31.04 -0.80 3.02
CA GLY A 74 -29.96 -0.78 2.04
C GLY A 74 -29.16 0.53 2.06
N LEU A 75 -29.84 1.67 2.10
CA LEU A 75 -29.19 2.98 2.20
C LEU A 75 -28.39 3.13 3.51
N GLU A 76 -28.98 2.74 4.64
CA GLU A 76 -28.30 2.76 5.94
C GLU A 76 -27.08 1.84 5.94
N SER A 77 -27.21 0.61 5.42
CA SER A 77 -26.08 -0.32 5.27
C SER A 77 -24.94 0.29 4.45
N LYS A 78 -25.24 0.96 3.33
CA LYS A 78 -24.23 1.64 2.51
C LYS A 78 -23.57 2.81 3.23
N SER A 79 -24.32 3.54 4.05
CA SER A 79 -23.75 4.59 4.93
C SER A 79 -22.76 4.00 5.93
N TYR A 80 -23.10 2.86 6.56
CA TYR A 80 -22.18 2.19 7.49
C TYR A 80 -20.92 1.68 6.79
N LEU A 81 -21.03 1.17 5.56
CA LEU A 81 -19.87 0.75 4.77
C LEU A 81 -18.95 1.92 4.42
N ALA A 82 -19.49 3.10 4.12
CA ALA A 82 -18.68 4.31 3.89
C ALA A 82 -17.95 4.77 5.16
N ASN A 83 -18.62 4.73 6.31
CA ASN A 83 -17.99 5.00 7.61
C ASN A 83 -16.89 3.97 7.92
N GLN A 84 -17.16 2.68 7.69
CA GLN A 84 -16.18 1.61 7.88
C GLN A 84 -14.94 1.82 7.00
N ALA A 85 -15.11 2.21 5.73
CA ALA A 85 -14.00 2.53 4.84
C ALA A 85 -13.16 3.70 5.40
N SER A 86 -13.82 4.72 5.96
CA SER A 86 -13.16 5.85 6.63
C SER A 86 -12.36 5.40 7.86
N ASP A 87 -12.91 4.51 8.69
CA ASP A 87 -12.22 3.95 9.84
C ASP A 87 -11.01 3.09 9.45
N ILE A 88 -11.12 2.31 8.37
CA ILE A 88 -10.01 1.54 7.80
C ILE A 88 -8.87 2.49 7.38
N ARG A 89 -9.17 3.58 6.65
CA ARG A 89 -8.16 4.59 6.29
C ARG A 89 -7.51 5.20 7.52
N ASN A 90 -8.29 5.58 8.54
CA ASN A 90 -7.77 6.19 9.75
C ASN A 90 -6.87 5.22 10.55
N ASN A 91 -7.23 3.94 10.59
CA ASN A 91 -6.40 2.90 11.18
C ASN A 91 -5.09 2.70 10.40
N ALA A 92 -5.16 2.65 9.06
CA ALA A 92 -3.99 2.54 8.21
C ALA A 92 -3.05 3.75 8.40
N LEU A 93 -3.59 4.97 8.48
CA LEU A 93 -2.83 6.18 8.77
C LEU A 93 -2.12 6.10 10.13
N ARG A 94 -2.81 5.59 11.16
CA ARG A 94 -2.23 5.44 12.50
C ARG A 94 -1.09 4.43 12.50
N GLN A 95 -1.30 3.25 11.90
CA GLN A 95 -0.27 2.21 11.77
C GLN A 95 0.94 2.71 10.98
N LEU A 96 0.69 3.47 9.90
CA LEU A 96 1.74 4.05 9.09
C LEU A 96 2.58 5.07 9.88
N ASN A 97 1.93 5.93 10.67
CA ASN A 97 2.64 6.88 11.53
C ASN A 97 3.46 6.19 12.61
N GLU A 98 2.90 5.15 13.24
CA GLU A 98 3.61 4.34 14.24
C GLU A 98 4.83 3.65 13.61
N GLU A 99 4.65 3.01 12.46
CA GLU A 99 5.74 2.34 11.76
C GLU A 99 6.85 3.32 11.35
N LEU A 100 6.49 4.48 10.79
CA LEU A 100 7.45 5.51 10.42
C LEU A 100 8.18 6.07 11.65
N GLY A 101 7.47 6.26 12.76
CA GLY A 101 8.07 6.67 14.02
C GLY A 101 9.10 5.66 14.55
N LEU A 102 8.74 4.37 14.55
CA LEU A 102 9.64 3.29 14.94
C LEU A 102 10.87 3.19 14.02
N ALA A 103 10.66 3.28 12.71
CA ALA A 103 11.73 3.24 11.73
C ALA A 103 12.66 4.47 11.86
N TRP A 104 12.10 5.66 12.09
CA TRP A 104 12.88 6.88 12.31
C TRP A 104 13.74 6.77 13.57
N ASN A 105 13.16 6.31 14.68
CA ASN A 105 13.90 6.09 15.92
C ASN A 105 15.01 5.04 15.76
N ALA A 106 14.75 3.95 15.03
CA ALA A 106 15.76 2.94 14.72
C ALA A 106 16.90 3.51 13.87
N LEU A 107 16.58 4.37 12.89
CA LEU A 107 17.58 5.03 12.07
C LEU A 107 18.45 5.99 12.89
N GLU A 108 17.83 6.81 13.72
CA GLU A 108 18.54 7.75 14.59
C GLU A 108 19.46 7.01 15.57
N ASN A 109 18.96 5.92 16.17
CA ASN A 109 19.75 5.08 17.05
C ASN A 109 20.92 4.41 16.30
N ALA A 110 20.69 3.88 15.09
CA ALA A 110 21.74 3.31 14.28
C ALA A 110 22.80 4.36 13.90
N ASN A 111 22.38 5.58 13.51
CA ASN A 111 23.27 6.70 13.21
C ASN A 111 24.18 7.03 14.40
N ALA A 112 23.66 7.00 15.63
CA ALA A 112 24.43 7.21 16.85
C ALA A 112 25.36 6.03 17.19
N GLN A 113 24.95 4.78 16.90
CA GLN A 113 25.76 3.58 17.19
C GLN A 113 26.91 3.36 16.21
N VAL A 114 26.78 3.74 14.93
CA VAL A 114 27.84 3.56 13.92
C VAL A 114 29.19 4.14 14.36
N PRO A 115 29.32 5.41 14.80
CA PRO A 115 30.61 5.95 15.21
C PRO A 115 31.16 5.26 16.46
N ILE A 116 30.32 4.85 17.40
CA ILE A 116 30.72 4.12 18.60
C ILE A 116 31.28 2.74 18.23
N ALA A 117 30.59 2.01 17.34
CA ALA A 117 31.04 0.71 16.84
C ALA A 117 32.34 0.84 16.04
N GLN A 118 32.51 1.93 15.27
CA GLN A 118 33.75 2.21 14.55
C GLN A 118 34.91 2.45 15.51
N GLN A 119 34.71 3.27 16.55
CA GLN A 119 35.71 3.50 17.59
C GLN A 119 36.11 2.19 18.27
N TYR A 120 35.15 1.32 18.60
CA TYR A 120 35.43 0.03 19.23
C TYR A 120 36.31 -0.87 18.35
N VAL A 121 36.08 -0.91 17.04
CA VAL A 121 36.95 -1.58 16.07
C VAL A 121 38.35 -0.97 16.05
N ASP A 122 38.45 0.37 16.04
CA ASP A 122 39.73 1.07 16.02
C ASP A 122 40.55 0.79 17.30
N HIS A 123 39.90 0.74 18.46
CA HIS A 123 40.52 0.35 19.72
C HIS A 123 40.98 -1.11 19.74
N GLY A 124 40.13 -2.04 19.29
CA GLY A 124 40.48 -3.46 19.18
C GLY A 124 41.69 -3.70 18.28
N ASN A 125 41.74 -3.02 17.14
CA ASN A 125 42.90 -3.07 16.24
C ASN A 125 44.20 -2.57 16.89
N ARG A 126 44.13 -1.49 17.69
CA ARG A 126 45.30 -0.98 18.44
C ARG A 126 45.78 -1.97 19.50
N VAL A 127 44.86 -2.58 20.26
CA VAL A 127 45.19 -3.60 21.26
C VAL A 127 45.81 -4.83 20.61
N ARG A 128 45.21 -5.34 19.52
CA ARG A 128 45.76 -6.45 18.73
C ARG A 128 47.18 -6.15 18.25
N SER A 129 47.42 -4.95 17.71
CA SER A 129 48.76 -4.55 17.25
C SER A 129 49.77 -4.48 18.39
N ALA A 130 49.38 -3.99 19.57
CA ALA A 130 50.26 -3.94 20.74
C ALA A 130 50.59 -5.36 21.25
N TYR A 131 49.61 -6.26 21.26
CA TYR A 131 49.82 -7.65 21.68
C TYR A 131 50.65 -8.45 20.68
N GLN A 132 50.52 -8.19 19.37
CA GLN A 132 51.41 -8.80 18.37
C GLN A 132 52.89 -8.43 18.61
N GLN A 133 53.18 -7.20 19.04
CA GLN A 133 54.54 -6.78 19.39
C GLN A 133 55.05 -7.48 20.67
N GLN A 134 54.18 -7.70 21.65
CA GLN A 134 54.52 -8.38 22.92
C GLN A 134 54.56 -9.92 22.79
N PHE A 135 53.85 -10.50 21.83
CA PHE A 135 53.86 -11.95 21.59
C PHE A 135 55.23 -12.44 21.13
N GLY A 136 55.94 -11.64 20.33
CA GLY A 136 57.34 -11.89 19.98
C GLY A 136 58.29 -11.94 21.19
N LEU A 137 57.84 -11.43 22.35
CA LEU A 137 58.57 -11.42 23.62
C LEU A 137 58.10 -12.53 24.59
N GLY A 138 57.08 -13.32 24.24
CA GLY A 138 56.67 -14.55 24.96
C GLY A 138 55.65 -14.42 26.09
N GLU A 139 55.02 -13.25 26.31
CA GLU A 139 54.29 -12.97 27.56
C GLU A 139 52.75 -13.04 27.53
N ARG A 140 52.07 -13.15 26.37
CA ARG A 140 50.58 -13.10 26.29
C ARG A 140 49.96 -13.96 25.19
N THR A 141 48.65 -14.21 25.27
CA THR A 141 47.88 -15.03 24.31
C THR A 141 47.24 -14.19 23.22
N LEU A 142 47.64 -14.36 21.96
CA LEU A 142 47.15 -13.59 20.80
C LEU A 142 45.66 -13.84 20.48
N LEU A 143 45.17 -15.05 20.75
CA LEU A 143 43.85 -15.55 20.35
C LEU A 143 42.68 -14.70 20.87
N ASP A 144 42.76 -14.22 22.11
CA ASP A 144 41.68 -13.47 22.75
C ASP A 144 41.48 -12.10 22.08
N SER A 145 42.57 -11.40 21.76
CA SER A 145 42.53 -10.10 21.08
C SER A 145 42.05 -10.19 19.62
N GLU A 146 42.32 -11.29 18.93
CA GLU A 146 41.78 -11.54 17.60
C GLU A 146 40.27 -11.79 17.63
N ASN A 147 39.79 -12.58 18.60
CA ASN A 147 38.37 -12.86 18.76
C ASN A 147 37.57 -11.58 19.13
N GLU A 148 38.11 -10.74 20.02
CA GLU A 148 37.50 -9.45 20.37
C GLU A 148 37.43 -8.52 19.15
N THR A 149 38.54 -8.39 18.40
CA THR A 149 38.58 -7.56 17.19
C THR A 149 37.58 -8.05 16.12
N PHE A 150 37.49 -9.37 15.92
CA PHE A 150 36.53 -9.96 14.98
C PHE A 150 35.08 -9.69 15.41
N THR A 151 34.77 -9.82 16.70
CA THR A 151 33.45 -9.52 17.25
C THR A 151 33.09 -8.04 17.07
N ALA A 152 34.03 -7.12 17.32
CA ALA A 152 33.86 -5.69 17.10
C ALA A 152 33.56 -5.37 15.62
N GLN A 153 34.31 -5.97 14.69
CA GLN A 153 34.11 -5.78 13.25
C GLN A 153 32.76 -6.30 12.79
N ARG A 154 32.34 -7.49 13.27
CA ARG A 154 30.99 -8.02 13.01
C ARG A 154 29.91 -7.06 13.47
N ARG A 155 30.05 -6.50 14.68
CA ARG A 155 29.08 -5.55 15.23
C ARG A 155 28.98 -4.27 14.40
N LEU A 156 30.11 -3.74 13.93
CA LEU A 156 30.12 -2.57 13.04
C LEU A 156 29.34 -2.83 11.74
N VAL A 157 29.57 -3.98 11.11
CA VAL A 157 28.85 -4.38 9.88
C VAL A 157 27.36 -4.55 10.15
N GLU A 158 26.99 -5.18 11.28
CA GLU A 158 25.60 -5.33 11.70
C GLU A 158 24.89 -3.97 11.84
N VAL A 159 25.47 -3.03 12.57
CA VAL A 159 24.88 -1.69 12.79
C VAL A 159 24.78 -0.92 11.47
N LYS A 160 25.79 -0.99 10.59
CA LYS A 160 25.73 -0.36 9.25
C LYS A 160 24.62 -0.96 8.38
N ASN A 161 24.43 -2.29 8.43
CA ASN A 161 23.34 -2.95 7.72
C ASN A 161 21.98 -2.53 8.27
N ILE A 162 21.82 -2.43 9.59
CA ILE A 162 20.58 -1.94 10.22
C ILE A 162 20.27 -0.51 9.76
N GLN A 163 21.28 0.37 9.75
CA GLN A 163 21.13 1.75 9.29
C GLN A 163 20.63 1.78 7.83
N MET A 164 21.32 1.08 6.94
CA MET A 164 21.01 1.05 5.51
C MET A 164 19.63 0.44 5.24
N PHE A 165 19.33 -0.70 5.87
CA PHE A 165 18.03 -1.36 5.77
C PHE A 165 16.88 -0.46 6.25
N THR A 166 17.06 0.24 7.37
CA THR A 166 16.05 1.14 7.93
C THR A 166 15.79 2.33 7.01
N GLN A 167 16.83 2.88 6.37
CA GLN A 167 16.66 3.93 5.36
C GLN A 167 15.81 3.45 4.17
N TYR A 168 16.07 2.24 3.66
CA TYR A 168 15.27 1.67 2.58
C TYR A 168 13.83 1.40 3.01
N ARG A 169 13.61 0.90 4.22
CA ARG A 169 12.27 0.69 4.78
C ARG A 169 11.48 2.00 4.85
N ILE A 170 12.07 3.08 5.38
CA ILE A 170 11.41 4.40 5.40
C ILE A 170 11.03 4.83 3.98
N LYS A 171 11.96 4.72 3.02
CA LYS A 171 11.69 5.04 1.60
C LYS A 171 10.58 4.19 1.00
N ALA A 172 10.48 2.92 1.36
CA ALA A 172 9.42 2.01 0.92
C ALA A 172 8.05 2.43 1.46
N THR A 173 7.98 2.67 2.77
CA THR A 173 6.76 3.02 3.50
C THR A 173 6.15 4.34 3.01
N ILE A 174 6.97 5.33 2.68
CA ILE A 174 6.52 6.62 2.11
C ILE A 174 6.24 6.57 0.60
N GLY A 175 6.42 5.42 -0.06
CA GLY A 175 6.19 5.28 -1.50
C GLY A 175 7.29 5.85 -2.40
N GLN A 176 8.41 6.29 -1.85
CA GLN A 176 9.52 6.87 -2.61
C GLN A 176 10.56 5.84 -3.07
N LEU A 177 10.49 4.59 -2.62
CA LEU A 177 11.47 3.57 -2.96
C LEU A 177 11.55 3.33 -4.47
N LEU A 178 10.43 3.06 -5.13
CA LEU A 178 10.37 2.81 -6.57
C LEU A 178 10.91 4.01 -7.36
N LYS A 179 10.53 5.23 -6.97
CA LYS A 179 11.04 6.49 -7.56
C LYS A 179 12.56 6.63 -7.35
N SER A 180 13.07 6.26 -6.19
CA SER A 180 14.51 6.33 -5.87
C SER A 180 15.35 5.26 -6.58
N GLN A 181 14.75 4.12 -6.97
CA GLN A 181 15.41 3.08 -7.76
C GLN A 181 15.20 3.25 -9.28
N GLY A 182 14.55 4.33 -9.72
CA GLY A 182 14.26 4.57 -11.13
C GLY A 182 13.26 3.60 -11.75
N VAL A 183 12.52 2.84 -10.93
CA VAL A 183 11.51 1.88 -11.38
C VAL A 183 10.17 2.58 -11.44
N VAL A 184 9.58 2.63 -12.64
CA VAL A 184 8.21 3.10 -12.81
C VAL A 184 7.28 2.09 -12.17
N ALA A 185 6.49 2.52 -11.18
CA ALA A 185 5.46 1.66 -10.60
C ALA A 185 4.55 1.16 -11.74
N PRO A 186 4.17 -0.13 -11.77
CA PRO A 186 3.27 -0.63 -12.80
C PRO A 186 2.02 0.24 -12.80
N LEU A 187 1.70 0.80 -13.97
CA LEU A 187 0.55 1.68 -14.17
C LEU A 187 -0.66 1.03 -13.50
N ALA A 188 -1.21 1.69 -12.48
CA ALA A 188 -2.47 1.28 -11.89
C ALA A 188 -3.46 1.02 -13.04
N PRO A 189 -4.23 -0.09 -13.03
CA PRO A 189 -5.19 -0.34 -14.08
C PRO A 189 -6.15 0.84 -14.09
N LEU A 190 -6.01 1.69 -15.10
CA LEU A 190 -6.95 2.74 -15.43
C LEU A 190 -8.24 2.01 -15.80
N CYS A 191 -9.09 1.71 -14.83
CA CYS A 191 -10.51 1.46 -15.07
C CYS A 191 -11.11 2.78 -15.53
N ARG A 192 -10.80 3.12 -16.79
CA ARG A 192 -11.44 4.18 -17.54
C ARG A 192 -12.83 3.63 -17.86
N THR A 193 -13.80 3.99 -17.03
CA THR A 193 -15.20 3.77 -17.29
C THR A 193 -15.54 4.43 -18.63
N THR A 194 -15.72 3.62 -19.66
CA THR A 194 -16.47 3.96 -20.88
C THR A 194 -17.95 4.00 -20.59
#